data_AF-A0A495ZKI2-F1
#
_entry.id   AF-A0A495ZKI2-F1
#
_cell.length_a   1.000
_cell.length_b   1.000
_cell.length_c   1.000
_cell.angle_alpha   90.00
_cell.angle_beta   90.00
_cell.angle_gamma   90.00
#
_symmetry.space_group_name_H-M   'P 1'
#
loop_
_entity.id
_entity.type
_entity.pdbx_description
1 polymer ?
#
loop_
_entity_poly.entity_id
_entity_poly.type
_entity_poly.pdbx_seq_one_letter_code
_entity_poly.pdbx_strand_id
1 'polypeptide(L)'
;MNNHSEKYLKMCRHPAIQALQPISENTENLWLPTAEQLHELLNQKLPYPDHSNFRCTADGWEYETYFREWAADYGTYIDTHRQFVGEDAEVVLLQALMALLGIDGRWMV
;
A
#
# COMPACT_ATOMS: atom_id res chain seq x y z
N MET A 1 -1.11 15.38 19.14
CA MET A 1 -0.57 15.71 17.81
C MET A 1 0.03 14.42 17.28
N ASN A 2 -0.61 13.79 16.31
CA ASN A 2 -0.09 12.55 15.71
C ASN A 2 1.17 12.93 14.92
N ASN A 3 2.33 12.62 15.49
CA ASN A 3 3.61 12.88 14.83
C ASN A 3 3.82 11.76 13.83
N HIS A 4 3.38 11.98 12.59
CA HIS A 4 3.64 11.03 11.51
C HIS A 4 5.15 10.95 11.23
N SER A 5 5.65 9.74 10.97
CA SER A 5 7.06 9.54 10.63
C SER A 5 7.43 10.26 9.32
N GLU A 6 8.67 10.72 9.20
CA GLU A 6 9.17 11.37 7.96
C GLU A 6 9.02 10.44 6.75
N LYS A 7 9.18 9.13 6.97
CA LYS A 7 8.97 8.09 5.96
C LYS A 7 7.54 8.11 5.43
N TYR A 8 6.55 8.09 6.32
CA TYR A 8 5.13 8.16 5.95
C TYR A 8 4.81 9.43 5.16
N LEU A 9 5.26 10.60 5.63
CA LEU A 9 5.03 11.88 4.95
C LEU A 9 5.66 11.91 3.56
N LYS A 10 6.85 11.35 3.40
CA LYS A 10 7.52 11.25 2.08
C LYS A 10 6.74 10.37 1.12
N MET A 11 6.24 9.23 1.57
CA MET A 11 5.43 8.31 0.76
C MET A 11 4.10 8.93 0.34
N CYS A 12 3.42 9.64 1.26
CA CYS A 12 2.17 10.33 0.94
C CYS A 12 2.34 11.37 -0.17
N ARG A 13 3.46 12.09 -0.21
CA ARG A 13 3.74 13.10 -1.25
C ARG A 13 3.87 12.54 -2.67
N HIS A 14 3.90 11.22 -2.85
CA HIS A 14 3.98 10.64 -4.18
C HIS A 14 2.71 11.00 -5.01
N PRO A 15 2.83 11.48 -6.26
CA PRO A 15 1.69 11.96 -7.04
C PRO A 15 0.58 10.93 -7.21
N ALA A 16 0.93 9.66 -7.43
CA ALA A 16 -0.05 8.58 -7.56
C ALA A 16 -0.75 8.23 -6.23
N ILE A 17 -0.15 8.56 -5.07
CA ILE A 17 -0.85 8.45 -3.78
C ILE A 17 -1.80 9.64 -3.62
N GLN A 18 -1.35 10.87 -3.90
CA GLN A 18 -2.22 12.05 -3.84
C GLN A 18 -3.42 11.96 -4.81
N ALA A 19 -3.26 11.31 -5.95
CA ALA A 19 -4.33 11.07 -6.91
C ALA A 19 -5.43 10.12 -6.39
N LEU A 20 -5.20 9.41 -5.27
CA LEU A 20 -6.19 8.55 -4.62
C LEU A 20 -7.01 9.27 -3.55
N GLN A 21 -6.78 10.57 -3.35
CA GLN A 21 -7.57 11.38 -2.41
C GLN A 21 -9.07 11.25 -2.72
N PRO A 22 -9.90 10.91 -1.71
CA PRO A 22 -11.34 10.87 -1.88
C PRO A 22 -11.88 12.24 -2.32
N ILE A 23 -12.83 12.23 -3.27
CA ILE A 23 -13.46 13.46 -3.79
C ILE A 23 -14.10 14.29 -2.67
N SER A 24 -14.61 13.62 -1.63
CA SER A 24 -15.21 14.23 -0.44
C SER A 24 -14.22 15.01 0.42
N GLU A 25 -12.92 14.74 0.29
CA GLU A 25 -11.85 15.35 1.08
C GLU A 25 -11.03 16.38 0.28
N ASN A 26 -11.51 16.80 -0.90
CA ASN A 26 -10.80 17.72 -1.81
C ASN A 26 -10.37 18.99 -1.06
N THR A 27 -9.13 18.95 -0.60
CA THR A 27 -8.49 19.98 0.22
C THR A 27 -7.22 20.37 -0.53
N GLU A 28 -6.92 21.67 -0.56
CA GLU A 28 -5.67 22.18 -1.16
C GLU A 28 -4.40 21.69 -0.43
N ASN A 29 -4.57 20.93 0.65
CA ASN A 29 -3.51 20.40 1.49
C ASN A 29 -3.10 18.98 1.07
N LEU A 30 -1.89 18.59 1.47
CA LEU A 30 -1.39 17.22 1.32
C LEU A 30 -2.37 16.24 1.96
N TRP A 31 -2.86 15.29 1.17
CA TRP A 31 -3.70 14.21 1.67
C TRP A 31 -2.86 13.21 2.47
N LEU A 32 -3.28 12.97 3.71
CA LEU A 32 -2.62 12.07 4.67
C LEU A 32 -3.63 10.99 5.09
N PRO A 33 -3.68 9.85 4.39
CA PRO A 33 -4.69 8.83 4.61
C PRO A 33 -4.52 8.08 5.95
N THR A 34 -5.61 7.82 6.66
CA THR A 34 -5.54 6.95 7.85
C THR A 34 -5.28 5.49 7.48
N ALA A 35 -4.90 4.66 8.45
CA ALA A 35 -4.77 3.22 8.25
C ALA A 35 -6.06 2.59 7.69
N GLU A 36 -7.23 3.01 8.16
CA GLU A 36 -8.52 2.54 7.68
C GLU A 36 -8.75 2.91 6.21
N GLN A 37 -8.45 4.16 5.82
CA GLN A 37 -8.59 4.61 4.43
C GLN A 37 -7.64 3.84 3.51
N LEU A 38 -6.40 3.59 3.94
CA LEU A 38 -5.44 2.80 3.18
C LEU A 38 -5.90 1.34 3.03
N HIS A 39 -6.40 0.74 4.10
CA HIS A 39 -6.91 -0.63 4.08
C HIS A 39 -8.14 -0.76 3.17
N GLU A 40 -9.05 0.22 3.20
CA GLU A 40 -10.20 0.26 2.30
C GLU A 40 -9.77 0.36 0.83
N LEU A 41 -8.81 1.25 0.53
CA LEU A 41 -8.28 1.39 -0.83
C LEU A 41 -7.61 0.11 -1.34
N LEU A 42 -6.87 -0.58 -0.48
CA LEU A 42 -6.29 -1.88 -0.80
C LEU A 42 -7.40 -2.90 -1.09
N ASN A 43 -8.42 -3.00 -0.24
CA ASN A 43 -9.54 -3.91 -0.46
C ASN A 43 -10.30 -3.64 -1.77
N GLN A 44 -10.39 -2.38 -2.19
CA GLN A 44 -11.05 -2.00 -3.44
C GLN A 44 -10.21 -2.29 -4.69
N LYS A 45 -8.88 -2.25 -4.58
CA LYS A 45 -7.97 -2.30 -5.75
C LYS A 45 -7.25 -3.64 -5.92
N LEU A 46 -7.13 -4.43 -4.86
CA LEU A 46 -6.48 -5.73 -4.94
C LEU A 46 -7.30 -6.71 -5.78
N PRO A 47 -6.63 -7.63 -6.51
CA PRO A 47 -7.34 -8.68 -7.24
C PRO A 47 -8.00 -9.71 -6.30
N TYR A 48 -7.40 -9.94 -5.13
CA TYR A 48 -7.83 -10.94 -4.14
C TYR A 48 -7.82 -10.35 -2.72
N PRO A 49 -8.70 -9.37 -2.42
CA PRO A 49 -8.70 -8.71 -1.12
C PRO A 49 -8.96 -9.67 0.04
N ASP A 50 -9.82 -10.67 -0.16
CA ASP A 50 -10.15 -11.70 0.84
C ASP A 50 -8.95 -12.60 1.22
N HIS A 51 -7.89 -12.59 0.41
CA HIS A 51 -6.65 -13.33 0.68
C HIS A 51 -5.59 -12.45 1.35
N SER A 52 -5.97 -11.26 1.80
CA SER A 52 -5.09 -10.34 2.51
C SER A 52 -5.29 -10.44 4.01
N ASN A 53 -4.21 -10.30 4.77
CA ASN A 53 -4.24 -10.33 6.22
C ASN A 53 -3.46 -9.16 6.79
N PHE A 54 -4.13 -8.32 7.58
CA PHE A 54 -3.51 -7.21 8.29
C PHE A 54 -3.57 -7.47 9.79
N ARG A 55 -2.41 -7.54 10.45
CA ARG A 55 -2.34 -7.85 11.88
C ARG A 55 -1.24 -7.08 12.60
N CYS A 56 -1.48 -6.81 13.87
CA CYS A 56 -0.47 -6.37 14.81
C CYS A 56 0.22 -7.60 15.42
N THR A 57 1.55 -7.60 15.46
CA THR A 57 2.41 -8.64 15.99
C THR A 57 3.23 -8.12 17.17
N ALA A 58 4.04 -8.95 17.79
CA ALA A 58 4.94 -8.51 18.87
C ALA A 58 6.00 -7.50 18.39
N ASP A 59 6.33 -7.53 17.09
CA ASP A 59 7.42 -6.75 16.49
C ASP A 59 6.90 -5.58 15.63
N GLY A 60 5.59 -5.31 15.62
CA GLY A 60 4.98 -4.22 14.89
C GLY A 60 3.74 -4.64 14.10
N TRP A 61 3.65 -4.22 12.85
CA TRP A 61 2.55 -4.50 11.93
C TRP A 61 3.01 -5.33 10.75
N GLU A 62 2.11 -6.18 10.30
CA GLU A 62 2.31 -7.08 9.18
C GLU A 62 1.10 -7.04 8.26
N TYR A 63 1.38 -6.97 6.95
CA TYR A 63 0.39 -7.09 5.89
C TYR A 63 0.83 -8.14 4.86
N GLU A 64 0.02 -9.16 4.68
CA GLU A 64 0.22 -10.21 3.68
C GLU A 64 -0.88 -10.10 2.61
N THR A 65 -0.53 -10.27 1.33
CA THR A 65 -1.47 -10.18 0.21
C THR A 65 -0.95 -10.86 -1.06
N TYR A 66 -1.76 -10.90 -2.12
CA TYR A 66 -1.41 -11.43 -3.43
C TYR A 66 -1.60 -10.38 -4.51
N PHE A 67 -0.57 -10.19 -5.33
CA PHE A 67 -0.62 -9.33 -6.51
C PHE A 67 -0.65 -10.16 -7.78
N ARG A 68 -1.26 -9.60 -8.82
CA ARG A 68 -1.22 -10.18 -10.16
C ARG A 68 -0.22 -9.39 -11.01
N GLU A 69 0.92 -10.00 -11.29
CA GLU A 69 2.07 -9.33 -11.89
C GLU A 69 2.44 -9.96 -13.24
N TRP A 70 2.88 -9.14 -14.19
CA TRP A 70 3.30 -9.64 -15.50
C TRP A 70 4.68 -10.28 -15.41
N ALA A 71 4.78 -11.58 -15.73
CA ALA A 71 6.04 -12.30 -15.82
C ALA A 71 6.46 -12.42 -17.28
N ALA A 72 7.50 -11.68 -17.66
CA ALA A 72 8.00 -11.65 -19.04
C ALA A 72 8.49 -13.03 -19.52
N ASP A 73 9.09 -13.82 -18.62
CA ASP A 73 9.62 -15.16 -18.93
C ASP A 73 8.54 -16.16 -19.37
N TYR A 74 7.31 -15.98 -18.89
CA TYR A 74 6.18 -16.85 -19.20
C TYR A 74 5.17 -16.19 -20.15
N GLY A 75 5.38 -14.91 -20.51
CA GLY A 75 4.44 -14.15 -21.33
C GLY A 75 3.02 -14.10 -20.76
N THR A 76 2.87 -14.14 -19.44
CA THR A 76 1.56 -14.17 -18.76
C THR A 76 1.61 -13.49 -17.40
N TYR A 77 0.44 -13.20 -16.85
CA TYR A 77 0.31 -12.75 -15.46
C TYR A 77 0.38 -13.94 -14.51
N ILE A 78 1.11 -13.78 -13.43
CA ILE A 78 1.21 -14.74 -12.33
C ILE A 78 0.77 -14.08 -11.01
N ASP A 79 0.32 -14.90 -10.08
CA ASP A 79 0.00 -14.46 -8.73
C ASP A 79 1.24 -14.54 -7.85
N THR A 80 1.61 -13.42 -7.25
CA THR A 80 2.78 -13.30 -6.37
C THR A 80 2.32 -12.97 -4.96
N HIS A 81 2.72 -13.79 -4.00
CA HIS A 81 2.56 -13.50 -2.59
C HIS A 81 3.51 -12.36 -2.16
N ARG A 82 3.00 -11.39 -1.40
CA ARG A 82 3.76 -10.25 -0.88
C ARG A 82 3.50 -10.11 0.62
N GLN A 83 4.57 -9.88 1.37
CA GLN A 83 4.55 -9.59 2.80
C GLN A 83 5.24 -8.26 3.06
N PHE A 84 4.60 -7.42 3.86
CA PHE A 84 5.09 -6.11 4.28
C PHE A 84 5.11 -6.06 5.80
N VAL A 85 6.23 -5.62 6.37
CA VAL A 85 6.43 -5.54 7.83
C VAL A 85 7.00 -4.17 8.20
N GLY A 86 6.60 -3.65 9.36
CA GLY A 86 7.08 -2.37 9.86
C GLY A 86 6.47 -1.97 11.19
N GLU A 87 7.02 -0.95 11.83
CA GLU A 87 6.59 -0.50 13.16
C GLU A 87 5.25 0.27 13.14
N ASP A 88 4.95 0.95 12.02
CA ASP A 88 3.75 1.78 11.85
C ASP A 88 2.75 1.12 10.88
N ALA A 89 1.48 1.04 11.29
CA ALA A 89 0.38 0.51 10.49
C ALA A 89 0.25 1.23 9.14
N GLU A 90 0.24 2.56 9.17
CA GLU A 90 0.06 3.38 7.97
C GLU A 90 1.21 3.20 7.00
N VAL A 91 2.44 3.05 7.49
CA VAL A 91 3.62 2.82 6.64
C VAL A 91 3.50 1.47 5.94
N VAL A 92 3.13 0.41 6.66
CA VAL A 92 2.99 -0.95 6.09
C VAL A 92 1.91 -0.98 5.01
N LEU A 93 0.73 -0.42 5.30
CA LEU A 93 -0.38 -0.36 4.34
C LEU A 93 -0.04 0.54 3.14
N LEU A 94 0.64 1.66 3.36
CA LEU A 94 1.06 2.55 2.28
C LEU A 94 2.15 1.91 1.41
N GLN A 95 3.05 1.08 1.97
CA GLN A 95 4.01 0.29 1.21
C GLN A 95 3.29 -0.71 0.30
N ALA A 96 2.29 -1.42 0.81
CA ALA A 96 1.47 -2.33 0.01
C ALA A 96 0.74 -1.60 -1.12
N LEU A 97 0.14 -0.44 -0.83
CA LEU A 97 -0.55 0.37 -1.82
C LEU A 97 0.40 0.90 -2.90
N MET A 98 1.59 1.39 -2.51
CA MET A 98 2.60 1.83 -3.46
C MET A 98 3.09 0.69 -4.35
N ALA A 99 3.27 -0.52 -3.80
CA ALA A 99 3.66 -1.69 -4.57
C ALA A 99 2.56 -2.11 -5.57
N LEU A 100 1.29 -2.07 -5.15
CA LEU A 100 0.13 -2.32 -6.02
C LEU A 100 0.05 -1.31 -7.19
N LEU A 101 0.42 -0.06 -6.93
CA LEU A 101 0.48 1.00 -7.95
C LEU A 101 1.76 0.96 -8.81
N GLY A 102 2.68 0.04 -8.53
CA GLY A 102 3.96 -0.08 -9.23
C GLY A 102 4.95 1.06 -8.94
N ILE A 103 4.77 1.78 -7.83
CA ILE A 103 5.55 2.98 -7.48
C ILE A 103 6.95 2.63 -6.94
N ASP A 104 7.15 1.40 -6.47
CA ASP A 104 8.47 0.97 -5.98
C ASP A 104 8.72 -0.54 -6.24
N GLY A 105 8.53 -0.96 -7.50
CA GLY A 105 8.56 -2.38 -7.83
C GLY A 105 8.76 -2.81 -9.28
N ARG A 106 9.62 -2.12 -10.05
CA ARG A 106 10.45 -2.89 -11.00
C ARG A 106 11.57 -3.54 -10.19
N TRP A 107 11.31 -4.71 -9.63
CA TRP A 107 12.39 -5.61 -9.22
C TRP A 107 12.49 -6.67 -10.31
N MET A 108 13.49 -6.50 -11.18
CA MET A 108 14.08 -7.62 -11.89
C MET A 108 14.51 -8.62 -10.83
N VAL A 109 13.93 -9.82 -10.89
CA VAL A 109 14.56 -11.02 -10.34
C VAL A 109 15.79 -11.33 -11.17
#